data_AF-A0A8S3X8V2-F1
#
_entry.id   AF-A0A8S3X8V2-F1
#
_cell.length_a   1.000
_cell.length_b   1.000
_cell.length_c   1.000
_cell.angle_alpha   90.00
_cell.angle_beta   90.00
_cell.angle_gamma   90.00
#
_symmetry.space_group_name_H-M   'P 1'
#
loop_
_entity.id
_entity.type
_entity.pdbx_description
1 polymer ?
#
loop_
_entity_poly.entity_id
_entity_poly.type
_entity_poly.pdbx_seq_one_letter_code
_entity_poly.pdbx_strand_id
1 'polypeptide(L)'
;MDPVIITPDDVAEAVRRAPNWKYPGLDGLHHYWLKGFTLCHAVLARQFQEALNQKSLPSLFNTGITHLVPKDQLRREAVPSSNENATTEDAVPQVAEQPAHVDAAVNIPVVVDSNYDGTFTQELEIEQMRSTLEEAIVETRSTPLENRPRLPRIALSKRNRAVVRALNAMLVTYLEASRYLCETDSILFGVALALCLTIGAKVTTAGRATGQSSAIPA
;
A
#
# COMPACT_ATOMS: atom_id res chain seq x y z
N MET A 1 1.53 13.30 -33.25
CA MET A 1 1.48 12.70 -31.92
C MET A 1 2.74 11.88 -31.79
N ASP A 2 3.68 12.34 -30.99
CA ASP A 2 4.89 11.57 -30.73
C ASP A 2 4.53 10.31 -29.92
N PRO A 3 5.27 9.20 -30.09
CA PRO A 3 4.99 7.97 -29.37
C PRO A 3 5.15 8.22 -27.86
N VAL A 4 4.16 7.82 -27.08
CA VAL A 4 4.22 7.89 -25.61
C VAL A 4 5.21 6.84 -25.12
N ILE A 5 6.25 7.29 -24.42
CA ILE A 5 7.26 6.45 -23.79
C ILE A 5 7.16 6.61 -22.28
N ILE A 6 6.94 5.51 -21.57
CA ILE A 6 6.85 5.45 -20.11
C ILE A 6 8.24 5.13 -19.56
N THR A 7 8.79 6.05 -18.77
CA THR A 7 10.10 5.92 -18.13
C THR A 7 9.99 5.53 -16.66
N PRO A 8 11.07 5.03 -16.02
CA PRO A 8 11.09 4.79 -14.59
C PRO A 8 10.81 6.05 -13.75
N ASP A 9 11.23 7.22 -14.24
CA ASP A 9 11.00 8.51 -13.59
C ASP A 9 9.52 8.89 -13.61
N ASP A 10 8.80 8.58 -14.69
CA ASP A 10 7.35 8.78 -14.76
C ASP A 10 6.61 7.94 -13.70
N VAL A 11 7.04 6.68 -13.53
CA VAL A 11 6.49 5.79 -12.49
C VAL A 11 6.83 6.32 -11.10
N ALA A 12 8.08 6.72 -10.87
CA ALA A 12 8.51 7.27 -9.60
C ALA A 12 7.72 8.54 -9.23
N GLU A 13 7.53 9.44 -10.19
CA GLU A 13 6.77 10.67 -9.99
C GLU A 13 5.28 10.39 -9.76
N ALA A 14 4.70 9.45 -10.50
CA ALA A 14 3.32 9.01 -10.30
C ALA A 14 3.10 8.42 -8.90
N VAL A 15 3.98 7.51 -8.46
CA VAL A 15 3.94 6.92 -7.11
C VAL A 15 4.14 7.99 -6.03
N ARG A 16 5.04 8.95 -6.26
CA ARG A 16 5.29 10.05 -5.32
C ARG A 16 4.05 10.94 -5.15
N ARG A 17 3.38 11.30 -6.25
CA ARG A 17 2.16 12.13 -6.25
C ARG A 17 0.92 11.39 -5.78
N ALA A 18 0.90 10.06 -5.90
CA ALA A 18 -0.24 9.26 -5.50
C ALA A 18 -0.56 9.49 -4.00
N PRO A 19 -1.78 9.91 -3.65
CA PRO A 19 -2.17 10.01 -2.25
C PRO A 19 -2.13 8.64 -1.58
N ASN A 20 -1.84 8.61 -0.29
CA ASN A 20 -1.89 7.39 0.51
C ASN A 20 -3.38 7.05 0.76
N TRP A 21 -4.08 6.49 -0.25
CA TRP A 21 -5.51 6.18 -0.17
C TRP A 21 -5.88 5.34 1.06
N LYS A 22 -7.05 5.65 1.64
CA LYS A 22 -7.63 4.91 2.78
C LYS A 22 -8.01 3.47 2.39
N TYR A 23 -8.26 3.20 1.11
CA TYR A 23 -8.63 1.88 0.59
C TYR A 23 -7.68 1.47 -0.54
N PRO A 24 -7.22 0.20 -0.56
CA PRO A 24 -6.41 -0.32 -1.66
C PRO A 24 -7.30 -0.62 -2.88
N GLY A 25 -6.67 -0.91 -4.01
CA GLY A 25 -7.37 -1.42 -5.19
C GLY A 25 -7.84 -2.86 -4.99
N LEU A 26 -8.18 -3.52 -6.11
CA LEU A 26 -8.55 -4.94 -6.11
C LEU A 26 -7.38 -5.85 -5.65
N ASP A 27 -6.16 -5.37 -5.79
CA ASP A 27 -4.91 -6.04 -5.38
C ASP A 27 -4.72 -6.12 -3.86
N GLY A 28 -5.43 -5.28 -3.09
CA GLY A 28 -5.20 -5.13 -1.66
C GLY A 28 -3.91 -4.37 -1.30
N LEU A 29 -3.18 -3.84 -2.30
CA LEU A 29 -1.91 -3.15 -2.11
C LEU A 29 -2.12 -1.62 -2.08
N HIS A 30 -1.83 -1.00 -0.94
CA HIS A 30 -1.89 0.47 -0.84
C HIS A 30 -0.69 1.13 -1.53
N HIS A 31 -0.90 2.30 -2.15
CA HIS A 31 0.16 3.19 -2.66
C HIS A 31 1.27 3.50 -1.64
N TYR A 32 0.94 3.48 -0.34
CA TYR A 32 1.90 3.60 0.76
C TYR A 32 3.09 2.63 0.60
N TRP A 33 2.82 1.40 0.14
CA TRP A 33 3.82 0.36 -0.03
C TRP A 33 4.71 0.58 -1.24
N LEU A 34 4.12 0.99 -2.37
CA LEU A 34 4.86 1.30 -3.60
C LEU A 34 5.88 2.42 -3.37
N LYS A 35 5.57 3.40 -2.52
CA LYS A 35 6.52 4.45 -2.12
C LYS A 35 7.77 3.93 -1.42
N GLY A 36 7.68 2.76 -0.77
CA GLY A 36 8.81 2.10 -0.10
C GLY A 36 9.62 1.19 -1.03
N PHE A 37 9.06 0.76 -2.15
CA PHE A 37 9.63 -0.26 -3.04
C PHE A 37 10.17 0.34 -4.34
N THR A 38 11.16 1.22 -4.22
CA THR A 38 11.67 2.00 -5.37
C THR A 38 12.30 1.14 -6.47
N LEU A 39 12.78 -0.05 -6.14
CA LEU A 39 13.46 -0.92 -7.11
C LEU A 39 12.51 -1.58 -8.12
N CYS A 40 11.18 -1.52 -7.90
CA CYS A 40 10.22 -2.03 -8.88
C CYS A 40 9.90 -1.04 -10.00
N HIS A 41 10.23 0.25 -9.86
CA HIS A 41 9.79 1.29 -10.79
C HIS A 41 10.26 1.03 -12.23
N ALA A 42 11.49 0.52 -12.40
CA ALA A 42 12.02 0.17 -13.71
C ALA A 42 11.25 -0.97 -14.39
N VAL A 43 10.90 -2.00 -13.62
CA VAL A 43 10.13 -3.15 -14.12
C VAL A 43 8.69 -2.75 -14.43
N LEU A 44 8.07 -1.94 -13.57
CA LEU A 44 6.74 -1.39 -13.80
C LEU A 44 6.70 -0.52 -15.07
N ALA A 45 7.68 0.38 -15.27
CA ALA A 45 7.75 1.22 -16.46
C ALA A 45 7.81 0.37 -17.74
N ARG A 46 8.68 -0.65 -17.76
CA ARG A 46 8.77 -1.61 -18.88
C ARG A 46 7.43 -2.30 -19.13
N GLN A 47 6.82 -2.87 -18.08
CA GLN A 47 5.58 -3.63 -18.21
C GLN A 47 4.39 -2.75 -18.60
N PHE A 48 4.34 -1.49 -18.14
CA PHE A 48 3.33 -0.53 -18.59
C PHE A 48 3.53 -0.15 -20.06
N GLN A 49 4.77 0.04 -20.50
CA GLN A 49 5.06 0.27 -21.92
C GLN A 49 4.63 -0.93 -22.77
N GLU A 50 4.92 -2.16 -22.33
CA GLU A 50 4.49 -3.38 -23.01
C GLU A 50 2.96 -3.48 -23.09
N ALA A 51 2.26 -3.20 -21.99
CA ALA A 51 0.80 -3.18 -21.95
C ALA A 51 0.20 -2.13 -22.90
N LEU A 52 0.81 -0.95 -22.98
CA LEU A 52 0.42 0.11 -23.90
C LEU A 52 0.60 -0.32 -25.36
N ASN A 53 1.75 -0.93 -25.67
CA ASN A 53 2.06 -1.44 -27.01
C ASN A 53 1.11 -2.57 -27.44
N GLN A 54 0.77 -3.47 -26.51
CA GLN A 54 -0.14 -4.59 -26.73
C GLN A 54 -1.62 -4.16 -26.70
N LYS A 55 -1.92 -2.94 -26.22
CA LYS A 55 -3.28 -2.44 -25.97
C LYS A 55 -4.10 -3.35 -25.06
N SER A 56 -3.42 -3.96 -24.09
CA SER A 56 -4.01 -4.94 -23.18
C SER A 56 -3.50 -4.69 -21.77
N LEU A 57 -4.42 -4.56 -20.82
CA LEU A 57 -4.14 -4.47 -19.40
C LEU A 57 -4.87 -5.60 -18.67
N PRO A 58 -4.23 -6.22 -17.66
CA PRO A 58 -4.91 -7.22 -16.85
C PRO A 58 -6.07 -6.59 -16.07
N SER A 59 -7.06 -7.42 -15.71
CA SER A 59 -8.27 -6.99 -15.01
C SER A 59 -7.99 -6.20 -13.74
N LEU A 60 -6.92 -6.57 -13.03
CA LEU A 60 -6.43 -5.89 -11.84
C LEU A 60 -6.23 -4.36 -12.02
N PHE A 61 -5.81 -3.94 -13.21
CA PHE A 61 -5.49 -2.53 -13.50
C PHE A 61 -6.63 -1.77 -14.20
N ASN A 62 -7.71 -2.46 -14.61
CA ASN A 62 -8.84 -1.86 -15.31
C ASN A 62 -10.20 -2.05 -14.60
N THR A 63 -10.21 -2.75 -13.47
CA THR A 63 -11.39 -2.92 -12.61
C THR A 63 -11.16 -2.23 -11.26
N GLY A 64 -12.24 -1.71 -10.67
CA GLY A 64 -12.20 -1.03 -9.38
C GLY A 64 -13.28 -1.55 -8.44
N ILE A 65 -13.07 -1.35 -7.14
CA ILE A 65 -14.07 -1.67 -6.10
C ILE A 65 -14.89 -0.42 -5.80
N THR A 66 -16.21 -0.53 -5.99
CA THR A 66 -17.14 0.55 -5.64
C THR A 66 -17.69 0.34 -4.24
N HIS A 67 -17.37 1.25 -3.32
CA HIS A 67 -17.96 1.28 -1.98
C HIS A 67 -19.14 2.26 -1.93
N LEU A 68 -20.34 1.75 -1.64
CA LEU A 68 -21.50 2.59 -1.37
C LEU A 68 -21.45 3.04 0.10
N VAL A 69 -21.16 4.32 0.33
CA VAL A 69 -21.14 4.92 1.67
C VAL A 69 -22.33 5.87 1.79
N PRO A 70 -23.24 5.67 2.76
CA PRO A 70 -24.35 6.60 3.00
C PRO A 70 -23.84 8.02 3.30
N LYS A 71 -24.49 9.04 2.73
CA LYS A 71 -24.08 10.45 2.89
C LYS A 71 -24.00 10.88 4.35
N ASP A 72 -24.90 10.38 5.20
CA ASP A 72 -24.92 10.69 6.63
C ASP A 72 -23.76 10.06 7.40
N GLN A 73 -23.18 8.97 6.88
CA GLN A 73 -21.96 8.39 7.43
C GLN A 73 -20.75 9.29 7.12
N LEU A 74 -20.66 9.81 5.88
CA LEU A 74 -19.61 10.76 5.51
C LEU A 74 -19.65 12.04 6.37
N ARG A 75 -20.86 12.54 6.66
CA ARG A 75 -21.04 13.74 7.50
C ARG A 75 -20.61 13.51 8.95
N ARG A 76 -20.85 12.30 9.50
CA ARG A 76 -20.43 11.94 10.87
C ARG A 76 -18.93 11.67 10.99
N GLU A 77 -18.31 11.05 9.99
CA GLU A 77 -16.86 10.78 9.99
C GLU A 77 -16.02 12.04 9.74
N ALA A 78 -16.58 13.09 9.15
CA ALA A 78 -15.89 14.35 8.86
C ALA A 78 -15.84 15.35 10.04
N VAL A 79 -16.61 15.11 11.12
CA VAL A 79 -16.58 15.96 12.32
C VAL A 79 -15.61 15.33 13.32
N PRO A 80 -14.45 15.95 13.62
CA PRO A 80 -13.60 15.47 14.71
C PRO A 80 -14.39 15.57 16.02
N SER A 81 -14.40 14.49 16.80
CA SER A 81 -15.04 14.43 18.12
C SER A 81 -14.35 15.44 19.04
N SER A 82 -14.90 16.65 19.10
CA SER A 82 -14.60 17.63 20.13
C SER A 82 -15.39 17.22 21.37
N ASN A 83 -14.68 16.86 22.43
CA ASN A 83 -15.25 16.61 23.75
C ASN A 83 -16.20 17.74 24.14
N GLU A 84 -17.44 17.36 24.45
CA GLU A 84 -18.47 18.24 24.92
C GLU A 84 -18.14 18.70 26.35
N ASN A 85 -17.85 19.99 26.52
CA ASN A 85 -18.19 20.71 27.75
C ASN A 85 -18.75 22.07 27.35
N ALA A 86 -19.96 22.33 27.84
CA ALA A 86 -20.88 23.38 27.45
C ALA A 86 -20.41 24.80 27.82
N THR A 87 -20.82 25.81 27.04
CA THR A 87 -21.81 26.84 27.43
C THR A 87 -22.02 27.83 26.28
N THR A 88 -23.30 28.00 25.94
CA THR A 88 -24.07 29.09 25.32
C THR A 88 -23.36 30.41 24.95
N GLU A 89 -23.54 30.89 23.71
CA GLU A 89 -24.38 32.06 23.33
C GLU A 89 -24.15 32.54 21.87
N ASP A 90 -25.27 32.87 21.21
CA ASP A 90 -25.53 33.75 20.06
C ASP A 90 -24.46 34.07 19.00
N ALA A 91 -24.72 33.64 17.76
CA ALA A 91 -24.90 34.49 16.56
C ALA A 91 -24.67 33.72 15.24
N VAL A 92 -25.55 33.94 14.26
CA VAL A 92 -25.51 33.42 12.87
C VAL A 92 -25.47 34.65 11.93
N PRO A 93 -24.95 34.61 10.69
CA PRO A 93 -23.79 33.91 10.14
C PRO A 93 -22.83 34.89 9.42
N GLN A 94 -21.56 34.51 9.18
CA GLN A 94 -20.81 35.09 8.06
C GLN A 94 -20.25 33.99 7.17
N VAL A 95 -20.65 34.08 5.90
CA VAL A 95 -20.12 33.35 4.76
C VAL A 95 -18.66 33.78 4.58
N ALA A 96 -17.74 32.88 4.89
CA ALA A 96 -16.34 33.00 4.47
C ALA A 96 -16.00 31.73 3.69
N GLU A 97 -15.76 31.90 2.39
CA GLU A 97 -15.14 30.89 1.54
C GLU A 97 -13.80 30.47 2.17
N GLN A 98 -13.70 29.23 2.64
CA GLN A 98 -12.42 28.66 3.06
C GLN A 98 -11.72 28.03 1.84
N PRO A 99 -10.44 28.36 1.62
CA PRO A 99 -9.66 27.80 0.53
C PRO A 99 -9.39 26.31 0.77
N ALA A 100 -9.14 25.60 -0.33
CA ALA A 100 -8.81 24.18 -0.38
C ALA A 100 -7.84 23.76 0.74
N HIS A 101 -8.23 22.74 1.51
CA HIS A 101 -7.34 22.02 2.41
C HIS A 101 -6.15 21.48 1.61
N VAL A 102 -5.03 22.20 1.69
CA VAL A 102 -3.70 21.66 1.46
C VAL A 102 -3.45 20.65 2.56
N ASP A 103 -3.70 19.36 2.28
CA ASP A 103 -3.16 18.29 3.11
C ASP A 103 -1.66 18.52 3.16
N ALA A 104 -1.18 18.90 4.35
CA ALA A 104 0.20 19.18 4.63
C ALA A 104 1.02 18.04 4.05
N ALA A 105 1.80 18.36 3.02
CA ALA A 105 2.76 17.47 2.45
C ALA A 105 3.61 16.94 3.60
N VAL A 106 3.37 15.69 4.01
CA VAL A 106 4.41 14.91 4.66
C VAL A 106 5.43 14.71 3.56
N ASN A 107 6.28 15.71 3.41
CA ASN A 107 7.51 15.65 2.67
C ASN A 107 8.31 14.58 3.40
N ILE A 108 8.15 13.31 2.99
CA ILE A 108 9.12 12.29 3.33
C ILE A 108 10.33 12.71 2.50
N PRO A 109 11.37 13.29 3.12
CA PRO A 109 12.55 13.63 2.36
C PRO A 109 13.04 12.33 1.74
N VAL A 110 13.23 12.36 0.41
CA VAL A 110 14.01 11.36 -0.31
C VAL A 110 15.43 11.51 0.22
N VAL A 111 15.69 10.96 1.40
CA VAL A 111 17.05 10.81 1.91
C VAL A 111 17.47 9.43 1.42
N VAL A 112 18.15 9.43 0.28
CA VAL A 112 19.18 8.43 0.01
C VAL A 112 20.26 8.70 1.07
N ASP A 113 20.01 8.23 2.29
CA ASP A 113 20.91 8.44 3.41
C ASP A 113 22.03 7.41 3.25
N SER A 114 23.07 7.82 2.53
CA SER A 114 24.25 7.00 2.24
C SER A 114 25.13 6.73 3.46
N ASN A 115 24.67 6.98 4.69
CA ASN A 115 25.43 6.76 5.93
C ASN A 115 24.52 6.29 7.07
N TYR A 116 24.00 5.06 6.99
CA TYR A 116 23.27 4.45 8.11
C TYR A 116 23.64 2.97 8.29
N ASP A 117 24.49 2.68 9.28
CA ASP A 117 24.95 1.35 9.74
C ASP A 117 23.85 0.58 10.52
N GLY A 118 22.62 0.61 10.03
CA GLY A 118 21.55 -0.26 10.52
C GLY A 118 21.51 -1.58 9.78
N THR A 119 22.68 -2.15 9.54
CA THR A 119 22.87 -3.38 8.80
C THR A 119 22.21 -4.51 9.59
N PHE A 120 21.33 -5.29 8.97
CA PHE A 120 21.06 -6.63 9.47
C PHE A 120 22.40 -7.36 9.45
N THR A 121 23.01 -7.51 10.63
CA THR A 121 24.40 -7.94 10.76
C THR A 121 24.51 -9.46 10.79
N GLN A 122 23.41 -10.17 11.01
CA GLN A 122 23.37 -11.62 11.01
C GLN A 122 22.79 -12.14 9.68
N GLU A 123 23.59 -12.94 8.98
CA GLU A 123 23.21 -13.68 7.78
C GLU A 123 21.92 -14.49 8.00
N LEU A 124 21.72 -15.01 9.22
CA LEU A 124 20.50 -15.72 9.64
C LEU A 124 19.24 -14.84 9.57
N GLU A 125 19.31 -13.55 9.94
CA GLU A 125 18.15 -12.65 9.87
C GLU A 125 17.79 -12.33 8.42
N ILE A 126 18.80 -12.18 7.56
CA ILE A 126 18.60 -11.95 6.12
C ILE A 126 17.97 -13.17 5.47
N GLU A 127 18.44 -14.37 5.81
CA GLU A 127 17.89 -15.61 5.27
C GLU A 127 16.46 -15.88 5.77
N GLN A 128 16.17 -15.57 7.03
CA GLN A 128 14.81 -15.65 7.56
C GLN A 128 13.86 -14.70 6.82
N MET A 129 14.31 -13.48 6.50
CA MET A 129 13.51 -12.53 5.69
C MET A 129 13.28 -13.06 4.28
N ARG A 130 14.29 -13.67 3.65
CA ARG A 130 14.17 -14.29 2.33
C ARG A 130 13.16 -15.44 2.35
N SER A 131 13.27 -16.36 3.30
CA SER A 131 12.33 -17.48 3.46
C SER A 131 10.90 -16.97 3.64
N THR A 132 10.70 -15.99 4.54
CA THR A 132 9.40 -15.35 4.77
C THR A 132 8.84 -14.72 3.50
N LEU A 133 9.69 -14.07 2.69
CA LEU A 133 9.32 -13.46 1.43
C LEU A 133 8.86 -14.50 0.40
N GLU A 134 9.60 -15.60 0.26
CA GLU A 134 9.27 -16.66 -0.67
C GLU A 134 7.94 -17.33 -0.33
N GLU A 135 7.72 -17.64 0.95
CA GLU A 135 6.45 -18.15 1.46
C GLU A 135 5.30 -17.17 1.16
N ALA A 136 5.49 -15.88 1.46
CA ALA A 136 4.48 -14.85 1.22
C ALA A 136 4.15 -14.70 -0.28
N ILE A 137 5.12 -14.79 -1.18
CA ILE A 137 4.89 -14.74 -2.63
C ILE A 137 4.08 -15.96 -3.08
N VAL A 138 4.43 -17.15 -2.61
CA VAL A 138 3.72 -18.40 -2.95
C VAL A 138 2.27 -18.36 -2.44
N GLU A 139 2.07 -17.91 -1.19
CA GLU A 139 0.74 -17.73 -0.61
C GLU A 139 -0.08 -16.72 -1.41
N THR A 140 0.51 -15.58 -1.77
CA THR A 140 -0.16 -14.52 -2.55
C THR A 140 -0.62 -15.02 -3.92
N ARG A 141 0.22 -15.79 -4.61
CA ARG A 141 -0.12 -16.37 -5.93
C ARG A 141 -1.22 -17.42 -5.87
N SER A 142 -1.34 -18.09 -4.73
CA SER A 142 -2.35 -19.12 -4.49
C SER A 142 -3.66 -18.56 -3.93
N THR A 143 -3.66 -17.29 -3.50
CA THR A 143 -4.80 -16.63 -2.86
C THR A 143 -5.56 -15.77 -3.88
N PRO A 144 -6.87 -16.00 -4.08
CA PRO A 144 -7.71 -15.11 -4.89
C PRO A 144 -7.66 -13.67 -4.36
N LEU A 145 -7.79 -12.69 -5.26
CA LEU A 145 -7.66 -11.25 -4.93
C LEU A 145 -8.59 -10.83 -3.79
N GLU A 146 -9.82 -11.34 -3.79
CA GLU A 146 -10.85 -11.07 -2.78
C GLU A 146 -10.52 -11.61 -1.38
N ASN A 147 -9.65 -12.61 -1.29
CA ASN A 147 -9.27 -13.28 -0.05
C ASN A 147 -7.90 -12.79 0.46
N ARG A 148 -7.22 -11.91 -0.30
CA ARG A 148 -5.93 -11.37 0.12
C ARG A 148 -6.07 -10.64 1.46
N PRO A 149 -5.12 -10.85 2.38
CA PRO A 149 -5.21 -10.25 3.70
C PRO A 149 -4.97 -8.73 3.63
N ARG A 150 -5.64 -7.97 4.50
CA ARG A 150 -5.49 -6.52 4.55
C ARG A 150 -4.20 -6.14 5.26
N LEU A 151 -3.33 -5.43 4.55
CA LEU A 151 -2.03 -5.00 5.04
C LEU A 151 -2.15 -3.68 5.83
N PRO A 152 -1.72 -3.64 7.11
CA PRO A 152 -1.73 -2.40 7.89
C PRO A 152 -0.68 -1.41 7.40
N ARG A 153 -0.90 -0.12 7.66
CA ARG A 153 0.18 0.88 7.53
C ARG A 153 1.19 0.69 8.66
N ILE A 154 2.47 0.80 8.32
CA ILE A 154 3.56 0.56 9.26
C ILE A 154 4.17 1.89 9.73
N ALA A 155 4.50 1.96 11.02
CA ALA A 155 5.28 3.07 11.56
C ALA A 155 6.72 3.01 11.02
N LEU A 156 7.25 4.12 10.51
CA LEU A 156 8.61 4.18 9.98
C LEU A 156 9.65 4.33 11.09
N SER A 157 9.68 3.38 12.03
CA SER A 157 10.76 3.29 13.02
C SER A 157 12.10 3.02 12.34
N LYS A 158 13.20 3.26 13.06
CA LYS A 158 14.56 2.97 12.58
C LYS A 158 14.70 1.51 12.12
N ARG A 159 14.15 0.57 12.90
CA ARG A 159 14.10 -0.86 12.59
C ARG A 159 13.25 -1.13 11.34
N ASN A 160 12.02 -0.61 11.27
CA ASN A 160 11.12 -0.90 10.16
C ASN A 160 11.68 -0.36 8.84
N ARG A 161 12.35 0.80 8.85
CA ARG A 161 13.08 1.32 7.68
C ARG A 161 14.20 0.40 7.24
N ALA A 162 14.94 -0.21 8.16
CA ALA A 162 15.98 -1.17 7.82
C ALA A 162 15.37 -2.40 7.13
N VAL A 163 14.26 -2.95 7.66
CA VAL A 163 13.59 -4.12 7.05
C VAL A 163 13.08 -3.78 5.65
N VAL A 164 12.44 -2.61 5.46
CA VAL A 164 12.00 -2.12 4.14
C VAL A 164 13.17 -2.07 3.16
N ARG A 165 14.32 -1.52 3.57
CA ARG A 165 15.50 -1.44 2.71
C ARG A 165 16.04 -2.82 2.34
N ALA A 166 16.12 -3.73 3.30
CA ALA A 166 16.60 -5.09 3.07
C ALA A 166 15.69 -5.84 2.08
N LEU A 167 14.38 -5.79 2.30
CA LEU A 167 13.40 -6.42 1.42
C LEU A 167 13.35 -5.77 0.03
N ASN A 168 13.43 -4.43 -0.05
CA ASN A 168 13.51 -3.72 -1.33
C ASN A 168 14.76 -4.14 -2.12
N ALA A 169 15.90 -4.36 -1.45
CA ALA A 169 17.12 -4.85 -2.10
C ALA A 169 16.97 -6.29 -2.63
N MET A 170 16.29 -7.17 -1.88
CA MET A 170 15.98 -8.54 -2.33
C MET A 170 15.03 -8.59 -3.53
N LEU A 171 14.18 -7.56 -3.68
CA LEU A 171 13.15 -7.44 -4.71
C LEU A 171 13.69 -7.66 -6.12
N VAL A 172 14.91 -7.20 -6.40
CA VAL A 172 15.54 -7.24 -7.72
C VAL A 172 15.55 -8.66 -8.29
N THR A 173 15.97 -9.64 -7.48
CA THR A 173 16.06 -11.05 -7.87
C THR A 173 14.71 -11.62 -8.30
N TYR A 174 13.62 -11.25 -7.61
CA TYR A 174 12.28 -11.74 -7.92
C TYR A 174 11.67 -11.01 -9.12
N LEU A 175 12.00 -9.73 -9.29
CA LEU A 175 11.47 -8.91 -10.38
C LEU A 175 12.11 -9.20 -11.73
N GLU A 176 13.37 -9.65 -11.78
CA GLU A 176 14.02 -10.08 -13.03
C GLU A 176 13.27 -11.21 -13.73
N ALA A 177 12.67 -12.11 -12.94
CA ALA A 177 11.83 -13.20 -13.44
C ALA A 177 10.42 -12.73 -13.86
N SER A 178 9.97 -11.56 -13.41
CA SER A 178 8.61 -11.08 -13.65
C SER A 178 8.41 -10.60 -15.08
N ARG A 179 7.52 -11.28 -15.82
CA ARG A 179 7.20 -10.94 -17.21
C ARG A 179 5.96 -10.07 -17.30
N TYR A 180 4.98 -10.29 -16.43
CA TYR A 180 3.68 -9.63 -16.53
C TYR A 180 3.31 -8.83 -15.27
N LEU A 181 2.44 -7.84 -15.44
CA LEU A 181 1.96 -6.98 -14.34
C LEU A 181 1.35 -7.78 -13.17
N CYS A 182 0.62 -8.87 -13.44
CA CYS A 182 0.04 -9.71 -12.39
C CYS A 182 1.09 -10.42 -11.52
N GLU A 183 2.21 -10.82 -12.13
CA GLU A 183 3.32 -11.45 -11.40
C GLU A 183 4.04 -10.42 -10.54
N THR A 184 4.29 -9.23 -11.10
CA THR A 184 4.87 -8.10 -10.37
C THR A 184 3.99 -7.71 -9.20
N ASP A 185 2.68 -7.59 -9.38
CA ASP A 185 1.72 -7.33 -8.30
C ASP A 185 1.84 -8.36 -7.17
N SER A 186 1.85 -9.65 -7.51
CA SER A 186 1.98 -10.73 -6.52
C SER A 186 3.30 -10.66 -5.75
N ILE A 187 4.40 -10.29 -6.42
CA ILE A 187 5.70 -10.07 -5.78
C ILE A 187 5.62 -8.87 -4.82
N LEU A 188 5.10 -7.73 -5.28
CA LEU A 188 5.01 -6.51 -4.46
C LEU A 188 4.11 -6.69 -3.24
N PHE A 189 2.99 -7.38 -3.41
CA PHE A 189 2.12 -7.74 -2.29
C PHE A 189 2.82 -8.71 -1.33
N GLY A 190 3.49 -9.75 -1.85
CA GLY A 190 4.28 -10.69 -1.05
C GLY A 190 5.35 -9.99 -0.20
N VAL A 191 6.01 -8.97 -0.74
CA VAL A 191 7.02 -8.17 -0.01
C VAL A 191 6.39 -7.34 1.10
N ALA A 192 5.25 -6.71 0.82
CA ALA A 192 4.52 -5.96 1.83
C ALA A 192 3.99 -6.87 2.95
N LEU A 193 3.52 -8.07 2.62
CA LEU A 193 3.12 -9.09 3.57
C LEU A 193 4.30 -9.59 4.40
N ALA A 194 5.41 -9.94 3.76
CA ALA A 194 6.64 -10.38 4.43
C ALA A 194 7.18 -9.30 5.38
N LEU A 195 7.10 -8.02 5.00
CA LEU A 195 7.43 -6.91 5.89
C LEU A 195 6.53 -6.94 7.14
N CYS A 196 5.20 -7.05 6.96
CA CYS A 196 4.25 -7.12 8.07
C CYS A 196 4.57 -8.27 9.02
N LEU A 197 4.85 -9.47 8.48
CA LEU A 197 5.19 -10.66 9.25
C LEU A 197 6.50 -10.47 10.03
N THR A 198 7.53 -9.95 9.36
CA THR A 198 8.87 -9.73 9.95
C THR A 198 8.83 -8.76 11.14
N ILE A 199 7.93 -7.76 11.10
CA ILE A 199 7.79 -6.80 12.20
C ILE A 199 6.70 -7.18 13.21
N GLY A 200 6.01 -8.31 13.02
CA GLY A 200 4.91 -8.74 13.88
C GLY A 200 3.65 -7.86 13.79
N ALA A 201 3.41 -7.21 12.65
CA ALA A 201 2.19 -6.44 12.43
C ALA A 201 0.98 -7.36 12.26
N LYS A 202 -0.16 -6.97 12.85
CA LYS A 202 -1.41 -7.72 12.71
C LYS A 202 -1.98 -7.56 11.30
N VAL A 203 -1.98 -8.64 10.53
CA VAL A 203 -2.60 -8.70 9.21
C VAL A 203 -3.98 -9.35 9.31
N THR A 204 -5.01 -8.73 8.75
CA THR A 204 -6.40 -9.21 8.86
C THR A 204 -6.79 -9.95 7.59
N THR A 205 -7.10 -11.24 7.68
CA THR A 205 -7.61 -12.02 6.53
C THR A 205 -9.00 -11.53 6.12
N ALA A 206 -9.20 -11.22 4.83
CA ALA A 206 -10.52 -10.97 4.29
C ALA A 206 -11.27 -12.31 4.21
N GLY A 207 -12.14 -12.61 5.19
CA GLY A 207 -12.83 -13.91 5.21
C GLY A 207 -13.39 -14.45 6.53
N ARG A 208 -13.51 -13.65 7.60
CA ARG A 208 -14.39 -13.99 8.74
C ARG A 208 -15.30 -12.83 9.06
N ALA A 209 -16.36 -12.70 8.27
CA ALA A 209 -17.58 -12.11 8.80
C ALA A 209 -18.03 -12.99 9.97
N THR A 210 -17.96 -12.45 11.18
CA THR A 210 -18.55 -13.02 12.38
C THR A 210 -20.03 -13.27 12.15
N GLY A 211 -20.42 -14.55 12.17
CA GLY A 211 -21.80 -14.97 11.92
C GLY A 211 -22.08 -16.43 12.28
N GLN A 212 -21.47 -16.95 13.35
CA GLN A 212 -22.01 -18.11 14.07
C GLN A 212 -22.06 -17.75 15.56
N SER A 213 -23.16 -17.09 15.96
CA SER A 213 -23.62 -17.18 17.33
C SER A 213 -24.15 -18.60 17.50
N SER A 214 -23.37 -19.46 18.16
CA SER A 214 -23.83 -20.76 18.62
C SER A 214 -24.86 -20.54 19.73
N ALA A 215 -26.12 -20.34 19.36
CA ALA A 215 -27.23 -20.52 20.27
C ALA A 215 -27.35 -22.02 20.57
N ILE A 216 -26.90 -22.42 21.75
CA ILE A 216 -27.16 -23.74 22.32
C ILE A 216 -28.63 -23.71 22.79
N PRO A 217 -29.55 -24.54 22.24
CA PRO A 217 -30.85 -24.72 22.87
C PRO A 217 -30.68 -25.58 24.13
N ALA A 218 -31.25 -25.09 25.23
CA ALA A 218 -31.52 -25.85 26.44
C ALA A 218 -32.80 -26.68 26.30
#